data_AF-A0A355RMF6-F1
#
_entry.id   AF-A0A355RMF6-F1
#
_cell.length_a   1.000
_cell.length_b   1.000
_cell.length_c   1.000
_cell.angle_alpha   90.00
_cell.angle_beta   90.00
_cell.angle_gamma   90.00
#
_symmetry.space_group_name_H-M   'P 1'
#
loop_
_entity.id
_entity.type
_entity.pdbx_description
1 polymer ?
#
loop_
_entity_poly.entity_id
_entity_poly.type
_entity_poly.pdbx_seq_one_letter_code
_entity_poly.pdbx_strand_id
1 'polypeptide(L)' 'MNCIKLNENELNSVRVGEALTLATVFIVFTTVILSVVAYRLFISNGGKITLPGGYKFEWSSK' A
#
# COMPACT_ATOMS: atom_id res chain seq x y z
N MET A 1 -1.21 -9.77 -30.81
CA MET A 1 -1.55 -10.24 -29.45
C MET A 1 -1.43 -11.76 -29.48
N ASN A 2 -0.30 -12.31 -29.02
CA ASN A 2 -0.05 -13.75 -29.05
C ASN A 2 -0.86 -14.41 -27.93
N CYS A 3 -1.95 -15.10 -28.30
CA CYS A 3 -2.77 -15.85 -27.35
C CYS A 3 -2.11 -17.21 -27.12
N ILE A 4 -1.36 -17.34 -26.03
CA ILE A 4 -0.83 -18.64 -25.58
C ILE A 4 -1.97 -19.30 -24.80
N LYS A 5 -2.63 -20.29 -25.41
CA LYS A 5 -3.66 -21.09 -24.74
C LYS A 5 -2.99 -21.85 -23.59
N LEU A 6 -3.47 -21.60 -22.37
CA LEU A 6 -3.05 -22.33 -21.18
C LEU A 6 -3.47 -23.80 -21.32
N ASN A 7 -2.58 -24.71 -20.91
CA ASN A 7 -2.87 -26.14 -20.87
C ASN A 7 -3.92 -26.44 -19.78
N GLU A 8 -4.68 -27.52 -19.91
CA GLU A 8 -5.80 -27.85 -19.00
C GLU A 8 -5.38 -27.93 -17.53
N ASN A 9 -4.15 -28.39 -17.27
CA ASN A 9 -3.58 -28.46 -15.93
C ASN A 9 -3.28 -27.06 -15.33
N GLU A 10 -2.80 -26.14 -16.15
CA GLU A 10 -2.56 -24.73 -15.75
C GLU A 10 -3.90 -24.04 -15.47
N LEU A 11 -4.91 -24.31 -16.30
CA LEU A 11 -6.27 -23.79 -16.12
C LEU A 11 -6.89 -24.23 -14.78
N ASN A 12 -6.61 -25.47 -14.36
CA ASN A 12 -7.14 -26.03 -13.12
C ASN A 12 -6.38 -25.53 -11.87
N SER A 13 -5.14 -25.08 -12.04
CA SER A 13 -4.33 -24.51 -10.96
C SER A 13 -4.60 -23.02 -10.71
N VAL A 14 -5.18 -22.30 -11.68
CA VAL A 14 -5.50 -20.87 -11.53
C VAL A 14 -6.74 -20.71 -10.66
N ARG A 15 -6.54 -20.57 -9.35
CA ARG A 15 -7.62 -20.23 -8.41
C ARG A 15 -7.81 -18.72 -8.38
N VAL A 16 -8.84 -18.26 -9.08
CA VAL A 16 -9.23 -16.83 -9.16
C VAL A 16 -9.39 -16.20 -7.76
N GLY A 17 -9.72 -17.00 -6.74
CA GLY A 17 -9.85 -16.56 -5.36
C GLY A 17 -8.56 -16.04 -4.71
N GLU A 18 -7.38 -16.49 -5.14
CA GLU A 18 -6.10 -16.07 -4.55
C GLU A 18 -5.77 -14.60 -4.86
N ALA A 19 -6.04 -14.16 -6.09
CA ALA A 19 -5.87 -12.76 -6.47
C ALA A 19 -6.83 -11.85 -5.70
N LEU A 20 -8.06 -12.32 -5.45
CA LEU A 20 -9.08 -11.56 -4.73
C LEU A 20 -8.73 -11.42 -3.25
N THR A 21 -8.27 -12.48 -2.60
CA THR A 21 -7.84 -12.42 -1.19
C THR A 21 -6.61 -11.54 -1.02
N LEU A 22 -5.63 -11.64 -1.92
CA LEU A 22 -4.45 -10.78 -1.91
C LEU A 22 -4.83 -9.31 -2.10
N ALA A 23 -5.69 -9.01 -3.07
CA ALA A 23 -6.17 -7.64 -3.31
C ALA A 23 -6.90 -7.09 -2.08
N THR A 24 -7.73 -7.90 -1.43
CA THR A 24 -8.47 -7.50 -0.22
C THR A 24 -7.51 -7.13 0.91
N VAL A 25 -6.49 -7.96 1.17
CA VAL A 25 -5.48 -7.67 2.20
C VAL A 25 -4.72 -6.39 1.86
N PHE A 26 -4.34 -6.20 0.60
CA PHE A 26 -3.59 -5.03 0.15
C PHE A 26 -4.38 -3.73 0.34
N ILE A 27 -5.69 -3.75 0.07
CA ILE A 27 -6.59 -2.62 0.29
C ILE A 27 -6.64 -2.25 1.77
N VAL A 28 -6.82 -3.22 2.67
CA VAL A 28 -6.88 -2.96 4.12
C VAL A 28 -5.57 -2.39 4.64
N PHE A 29 -4.41 -2.89 4.18
CA PHE A 29 -3.12 -2.33 4.56
C PHE A 29 -2.96 -0.88 4.07
N THR A 30 -3.34 -0.62 2.82
CA THR A 30 -3.20 0.71 2.22
C THR A 30 -4.06 1.74 2.93
N THR A 31 -5.29 1.40 3.31
CA THR A 31 -6.19 2.31 4.02
C THR A 31 -5.69 2.65 5.43
N VAL A 32 -5.10 1.69 6.15
CA VAL A 32 -4.50 1.93 7.47
C VAL A 32 -3.30 2.88 7.35
N ILE A 33 -2.40 2.65 6.39
CA ILE A 33 -1.24 3.52 6.18
C ILE A 33 -1.69 4.95 5.83
N LEU A 34 -2.64 5.09 4.91
CA LEU A 34 -3.19 6.39 4.52
C LEU A 34 -3.84 7.12 5.71
N SER A 35 -4.59 6.40 6.56
CA SER A 35 -5.18 6.94 7.78
C SER A 35 -4.12 7.52 8.72
N VAL A 36 -3.04 6.77 8.97
CA VAL A 36 -1.94 7.22 9.85
C VAL A 36 -1.22 8.43 9.26
N VAL A 37 -0.97 8.42 7.95
CA VAL A 37 -0.34 9.55 7.24
C VAL A 37 -1.23 10.79 7.29
N ALA A 38 -2.53 10.64 7.02
CA ALA A 38 -3.49 11.74 7.09
C ALA A 38 -3.56 12.32 8.52
N TYR A 39 -3.61 11.48 9.55
CA TYR A 39 -3.57 11.93 10.94
C TYR A 39 -2.27 12.69 11.26
N ARG A 40 -1.11 12.16 10.86
CA ARG A 40 0.19 12.82 11.04
C ARG A 40 0.25 14.17 10.33
N LEU A 41 -0.30 14.28 9.12
CA LEU A 41 -0.25 15.51 8.33
C LEU A 41 -1.25 16.57 8.81
N PHE A 42 -2.49 16.18 9.12
CA PHE A 42 -3.59 17.13 9.34
C PHE A 42 -3.96 17.35 10.82
N ILE A 43 -3.72 16.37 11.69
CA ILE A 43 -4.09 16.48 13.12
C ILE A 43 -2.88 16.69 14.04
N SER A 44 -1.69 16.21 13.67
CA SER A 44 -0.55 16.40 14.57
C SER A 44 -0.16 17.89 14.65
N ASN A 45 -0.13 18.45 15.87
CA ASN A 45 0.28 19.83 16.17
C ASN A 45 1.74 20.15 15.78
N GLY A 46 2.49 19.15 15.34
CA GLY A 46 3.80 19.30 14.74
C GLY A 46 4.42 17.95 14.39
N GLY A 47 5.17 17.93 13.30
CA GLY A 47 5.84 16.73 12.79
C GLY A 47 7.34 16.99 12.62
N LYS A 48 8.17 16.03 13.08
CA LYS A 48 9.63 16.03 12.89
C LYS A 48 10.03 14.77 12.13
N ILE A 49 10.51 14.96 10.91
CA ILE A 49 11.02 13.89 10.04
C ILE A 49 12.53 14.04 9.93
N THR A 50 13.28 13.00 10.28
CA THR A 50 14.73 12.92 10.07
C THR A 50 14.99 11.92 8.97
N LEU A 51 15.48 12.41 7.83
CA LEU A 51 15.87 11.59 6.69
C LEU A 51 17.36 11.21 6.83
N PRO A 52 17.75 10.00 6.38
CA PRO A 52 19.17 9.63 6.32
C PRO A 52 19.94 10.63 5.43
N GLY A 53 21.08 11.12 5.90
CA GLY A 53 21.84 12.21 5.26
C GLY A 53 21.80 13.55 6.00
N GLY A 54 21.19 13.62 7.20
CA GLY A 54 21.21 14.80 8.06
C GLY A 54 20.11 15.82 7.78
N TYR A 55 19.24 15.56 6.81
CA TYR A 55 18.10 16.42 6.52
C TYR A 55 17.00 16.25 7.58
N LYS A 56 16.62 17.36 8.21
CA LYS A 56 15.56 17.43 9.22
C LYS A 56 14.47 18.36 8.72
N PHE A 57 13.26 17.86 8.64
CA PHE A 57 12.06 18.64 8.33
C PHE A 57 11.19 18.71 9.59
N GLU A 58 10.93 19.93 10.05
CA GLU A 58 10.07 20.21 11.19
C GLU A 58 8.98 21.19 10.74
N TRP A 59 7.72 20.86 11.00
CA TRP A 59 6.63 21.82 10.85
C TRP A 59 5.81 21.89 12.14
N SER A 60 5.39 23.10 12.49
CA SER A 60 4.53 23.38 13.64
C SER A 60 3.34 24.17 13.10
N SER A 61 2.12 23.63 13.28
CA SER A 61 0.90 24.36 12.98
C SER A 61 0.54 25.17 14.22
N LYS A 62 0.50 26.49 14.07
CA LYS A 62 0.17 27.44 15.14
C LYS A 62 -1.30 27.37 15.54
#